data_AF-J1K0N8-F1
#
_entry.id   AF-J1K0N8-F1
#
_cell.length_a   1.000
_cell.length_b   1.000
_cell.length_c   1.000
_cell.angle_alpha   90.00
_cell.angle_beta   90.00
_cell.angle_gamma   90.00
#
_symmetry.space_group_name_H-M   'P 1'
#
loop_
_entity.id
_entity.type
_entity.pdbx_description
1 polymer ?
#
loop_
_entity_poly.entity_id
_entity_poly.type
_entity_poly.pdbx_seq_one_letter_code
_entity_poly.pdbx_strand_id
1 'polypeptide(L)' 'MIALPSASKVVTIHCGQDAAYAQTLLGRLLSRGIFVRNPMSKHIDYCIRVSVRQDNETEAFEHAFKEANFERDKK' A
#
# COMPACT_ATOMS: atom_id res chain seq x y z
N MET A 1 -6.38 0.82 -8.42
CA MET A 1 -5.06 0.36 -7.98
C MET A 1 -4.73 -0.98 -8.63
N ILE A 2 -3.48 -1.24 -8.94
CA ILE A 2 -3.03 -2.49 -9.58
C ILE A 2 -1.71 -2.96 -8.95
N ALA A 3 -1.60 -4.27 -8.68
CA ALA A 3 -0.35 -4.89 -8.28
C ALA A 3 0.52 -5.15 -9.51
N LEU A 4 1.77 -4.69 -9.48
CA LEU A 4 2.73 -4.96 -10.55
C LEU A 4 3.30 -6.38 -10.41
N PRO A 5 3.61 -7.07 -11.52
CA PRO A 5 4.26 -8.37 -11.47
C PRO A 5 5.52 -8.33 -10.62
N SER A 6 5.68 -9.30 -9.71
CA SER A 6 6.87 -9.43 -8.89
C SER A 6 7.43 -10.84 -8.97
N ALA A 7 8.75 -10.93 -9.10
CA ALA A 7 9.50 -12.17 -9.01
C ALA A 7 10.11 -12.38 -7.60
N SER A 8 9.71 -11.56 -6.62
CA SER A 8 10.29 -11.57 -5.26
C SER A 8 9.19 -11.48 -4.20
N LYS A 9 9.57 -11.62 -2.91
CA LYS A 9 8.66 -11.45 -1.76
C LYS A 9 8.27 -9.99 -1.48
N VAL A 10 8.47 -9.09 -2.43
CA VAL A 10 8.05 -7.69 -2.33
C VAL A 10 7.24 -7.34 -3.56
N VAL A 11 6.00 -6.93 -3.36
CA VAL A 11 5.07 -6.55 -4.42
C VAL A 11 4.96 -5.03 -4.46
N THR A 12 5.14 -4.45 -5.65
CA THR A 12 4.90 -3.03 -5.87
C THR A 12 3.46 -2.85 -6.29
N ILE A 13 2.73 -1.96 -5.62
CA ILE A 13 1.34 -1.64 -5.92
C ILE A 13 1.29 -0.21 -6.43
N HIS A 14 0.77 -0.05 -7.65
CA HIS A 14 0.44 1.24 -8.22
C HIS A 14 -0.90 1.72 -7.63
N CYS A 15 -0.85 2.76 -6.79
CA CYS A 15 -2.04 3.23 -6.06
C CYS A 15 -3.14 3.78 -6.99
N GLY A 16 -2.79 4.22 -8.20
CA GLY A 16 -3.75 4.62 -9.25
C GLY A 16 -4.08 6.11 -9.26
N GLN A 17 -3.32 6.90 -8.50
CA GLN A 17 -3.48 8.33 -8.27
C GLN A 17 -2.09 8.97 -8.15
N ASP A 18 -1.98 10.11 -7.48
CA ASP A 18 -0.74 10.83 -7.24
C ASP A 18 0.05 10.32 -6.01
N ALA A 19 1.20 10.94 -5.79
CA ALA A 19 2.08 10.68 -4.65
C ALA A 19 1.45 11.08 -3.30
N ALA A 20 0.60 12.13 -3.27
CA ALA A 20 -0.05 12.57 -2.04
C ALA A 20 -1.05 11.53 -1.53
N TYR A 21 -1.76 10.87 -2.43
CA TYR A 21 -2.61 9.73 -2.10
C TYR A 21 -1.79 8.55 -1.57
N ALA A 22 -0.67 8.21 -2.23
CA ALA A 22 0.20 7.13 -1.75
C ALA A 22 0.72 7.41 -0.33
N GLN A 23 1.12 8.66 -0.04
CA GLN A 23 1.53 9.09 1.31
C GLN A 23 0.38 9.04 2.33
N THR A 24 -0.83 9.44 1.93
CA THR A 24 -2.01 9.34 2.80
C THR A 24 -2.34 7.89 3.13
N LEU A 25 -2.29 7.00 2.13
CA LEU A 25 -2.52 5.57 2.30
C LEU A 25 -1.48 4.94 3.25
N LEU A 26 -0.20 5.33 3.12
CA LEU A 26 0.86 4.93 4.05
C LEU A 26 0.54 5.34 5.49
N GLY A 27 0.11 6.59 5.71
CA GLY A 27 -0.31 7.06 7.03
C GLY A 27 -1.49 6.26 7.59
N ARG A 28 -2.51 5.99 6.77
CA ARG A 28 -3.70 5.21 7.15
C ARG A 28 -3.37 3.77 7.53
N LEU A 29 -2.44 3.14 6.80
CA LEU A 29 -1.96 1.79 7.10
C LEU A 29 -1.10 1.79 8.37
N LEU A 30 -0.22 2.78 8.53
CA LEU A 30 0.63 2.90 9.71
C LEU A 30 -0.19 3.08 11.00
N SER A 31 -1.24 3.91 10.96
CA SER A 31 -2.17 4.08 12.08
C SER A 31 -2.89 2.78 12.49
N ARG A 32 -2.90 1.77 11.61
CA ARG A 32 -3.46 0.43 11.86
C ARG A 32 -2.39 -0.60 12.22
N GLY A 33 -1.15 -0.16 12.45
CA GLY A 33 -0.03 -1.04 12.77
C GLY A 33 0.58 -1.74 11.55
N ILE A 34 0.18 -1.37 10.33
CA ILE A 34 0.70 -1.97 9.09
C ILE A 34 1.76 -1.06 8.47
N PHE A 35 3.00 -1.52 8.51
CA PHE A 35 4.13 -0.80 7.95
C PHE A 35 4.43 -1.22 6.51
N VAL A 36 4.21 -0.30 5.57
CA VAL A 36 4.59 -0.45 4.14
C VAL A 36 5.48 0.70 3.71
N ARG A 37 6.21 0.55 2.60
CA ARG A 37 7.20 1.55 2.15
C ARG A 37 6.79 2.23 0.86
N ASN A 38 7.16 3.50 0.69
CA ASN A 38 7.14 4.20 -0.59
C ASN A 38 8.54 4.15 -1.23
N PRO A 39 8.69 4.00 -2.56
CA PRO A 39 9.99 4.12 -3.23
C PRO A 39 10.64 5.51 -3.16
N MET A 40 9.87 6.58 -2.87
CA MET A 40 10.31 7.98 -2.71
C MET A 40 11.19 8.50 -3.87
N SER A 41 10.96 8.02 -5.08
CA SER A 41 11.65 8.48 -6.28
C SER A 41 10.65 9.11 -7.25
N LYS A 42 11.06 10.19 -7.91
CA LYS A 42 10.27 10.89 -8.93
C LYS A 42 9.86 9.86 -9.99
N HIS A 43 8.56 9.81 -10.33
CA HIS A 43 7.92 8.84 -11.23
C HIS A 43 7.48 7.50 -10.62
N ILE A 44 7.79 7.21 -9.36
CA ILE A 44 7.30 5.99 -8.67
C ILE A 44 6.87 6.27 -7.23
N ASP A 45 6.76 7.54 -6.87
CA ASP A 45 6.29 8.06 -5.59
C ASP A 45 4.78 7.87 -5.38
N TYR A 46 4.04 7.58 -6.45
CA TYR A 46 2.65 7.12 -6.40
C TYR A 46 2.49 5.61 -6.13
N CYS A 47 3.59 4.87 -5.94
CA CYS A 47 3.56 3.44 -5.63
C CYS A 47 3.84 3.17 -4.15
N ILE A 48 3.32 2.05 -3.65
CA ILE A 48 3.74 1.46 -2.38
C ILE A 48 4.39 0.09 -2.63
N ARG A 49 5.27 -0.33 -1.73
CA ARG A 49 5.93 -1.64 -1.73
C ARG A 49 5.52 -2.40 -0.48
N VAL A 50 4.90 -3.54 -0.71
CA VAL A 50 4.39 -4.44 0.33
C VAL A 50 5.28 -5.67 0.36
N SER A 51 5.80 -6.01 1.54
CA SER A 51 6.54 -7.25 1.70
C SER A 51 5.57 -8.36 2.09
N VAL A 52 5.61 -9.47 1.37
CA VAL A 52 4.82 -10.66 1.71
C VAL A 52 5.53 -11.39 2.85
N ARG A 53 4.77 -11.75 3.87
CA ARG A 53 5.24 -12.41 5.10
C ARG A 53 4.34 -13.61 5.40
N GLN A 54 4.16 -13.96 6.67
CA GLN A 54 3.30 -15.07 7.09
C GLN A 54 1.83 -14.78 6.74
N ASP A 55 0.99 -15.82 6.71
CA ASP A 55 -0.41 -15.68 6.29
C ASP A 55 -1.20 -14.73 7.20
N ASN A 56 -0.99 -14.81 8.52
CA ASN A 56 -1.60 -13.90 9.50
C ASN A 56 -1.26 -12.41 9.27
N GLU A 57 -0.01 -12.10 8.89
CA GLU A 57 0.41 -10.74 8.55
C GLU A 57 -0.24 -10.28 7.22
N THR A 58 -0.42 -11.21 6.29
CA THR A 58 -1.03 -10.94 4.98
C THR A 58 -2.54 -10.67 5.13
N GLU A 59 -3.23 -11.42 5.97
CA GLU A 59 -4.65 -11.18 6.32
C GLU A 59 -4.84 -9.83 7.04
N ALA A 60 -3.97 -9.51 8.00
CA ALA A 60 -3.99 -8.23 8.70
C ALA A 60 -3.76 -7.06 7.73
N PHE A 61 -2.82 -7.21 6.78
CA PHE A 61 -2.62 -6.25 5.70
C PHE A 61 -3.88 -6.10 4.84
N GLU A 62 -4.49 -7.21 4.41
CA GLU A 62 -5.70 -7.17 3.57
C GLU A 62 -6.85 -6.42 4.25
N HIS A 63 -7.11 -6.69 5.53
CA HIS A 63 -8.14 -6.00 6.30
C HIS A 63 -7.85 -4.50 6.39
N ALA A 64 -6.66 -4.12 6.86
CA ALA A 64 -6.27 -2.73 7.01
C ALA A 64 -6.28 -1.97 5.67
N PHE A 65 -5.90 -2.65 4.58
CA PHE A 65 -5.87 -2.09 3.24
C PHE A 65 -7.28 -1.83 2.70
N LYS A 66 -8.22 -2.76 2.89
CA LYS A 66 -9.63 -2.55 2.52
C LYS A 66 -10.23 -1.36 3.25
N GLU A 67 -10.01 -1.24 4.56
CA GLU A 67 -10.50 -0.10 5.34
C GLU A 67 -9.88 1.23 4.88
N ALA A 68 -8.55 1.27 4.76
CA ALA A 68 -7.84 2.48 4.35
C ALA A 68 -8.22 2.94 2.93
N ASN A 69 -8.56 1.99 2.05
CA ASN A 69 -9.04 2.28 0.71
C ASN A 69 -10.55 2.62 0.68
N PHE A 70 -11.39 2.06 1.56
CA PHE A 70 -12.80 2.44 1.65
C PHE A 70 -12.99 3.90 2.09
N GLU A 71 -12.10 4.40 2.96
CA GLU A 71 -12.02 5.83 3.29
C GLU A 71 -11.65 6.73 2.10
N ARG A 72 -11.22 6.16 0.96
CA ARG A 72 -11.08 6.89 -0.30
C ARG A 72 -12.44 7.16 -0.93
N ASP A 73 -13.31 6.14 -1.00
CA ASP A 73 -14.60 6.24 -1.71
C ASP A 73 -15.63 7.13 -0.99
N LYS A 74 -15.36 7.51 0.27
CA LYS A 74 -16.18 8.47 1.03
C LYS A 74 -15.83 9.95 0.77
N LYS A 75 -14.75 10.25 0.05
CA LYS A 75 -14.26 11.60 -0.21
C LYS A 75 -14.41 11.95 -1.69
#